data_AF-A0A9D5EWW2-F1
#
_entry.id   AF-A0A9D5EWW2-F1
#
_cell.length_a   1.000
_cell.length_b   1.000
_cell.length_c   1.000
_cell.angle_alpha   90.00
_cell.angle_beta   90.00
_cell.angle_gamma   90.00
#
_symmetry.space_group_name_H-M   'P 1'
#
loop_
_entity.id
_entity.type
_entity.pdbx_description
1 polymer ?
#
loop_
_entity_poly.entity_id
_entity_poly.type
_entity_poly.pdbx_seq_one_letter_code
_entity_poly.pdbx_strand_id
1 'polypeptide(L)'
;MNPEAIALLSAIANCHGKLREHAIRLRERPTVRDVKHVCEIPVLDGAFRVEEFVDAELVSGEAISWFLEVTVAPNGVAVEADVRRIHNVGQDLVTGIAEDKLTVDEAARQLPEIAERLCSAGTV
;
A
#
# COMPACT_ATOMS: atom_id res chain seq x y z
N MET A 1 -18.59 11.77 -15.89
CA MET A 1 -17.57 10.85 -15.32
C MET A 1 -18.34 9.74 -14.60
N ASN A 2 -18.00 8.47 -14.79
CA ASN A 2 -18.73 7.34 -14.17
C ASN A 2 -18.64 7.45 -12.63
N PRO A 3 -19.77 7.46 -11.88
CA PRO A 3 -19.76 7.49 -10.41
C PRO A 3 -18.88 6.41 -9.76
N GLU A 4 -18.86 5.20 -10.32
CA GLU A 4 -18.05 4.08 -9.82
C GLU A 4 -16.55 4.38 -9.95
N ALA A 5 -16.15 5.01 -11.06
CA ALA A 5 -14.77 5.42 -11.26
C ALA A 5 -14.36 6.52 -10.28
N ILE A 6 -15.24 7.47 -9.97
CA ILE A 6 -14.98 8.49 -8.94
C ILE A 6 -14.83 7.83 -7.57
N ALA A 7 -15.68 6.87 -7.24
CA ALA A 7 -15.62 6.16 -5.96
C ALA A 7 -14.30 5.39 -5.82
N LEU A 8 -13.88 4.67 -6.86
CA LEU A 8 -12.60 3.96 -6.87
C LEU A 8 -11.41 4.91 -6.72
N LEU A 9 -11.37 6.00 -7.50
CA LEU A 9 -10.30 7.00 -7.41
C LEU A 9 -10.26 7.66 -6.01
N SER A 10 -11.42 7.90 -5.42
CA SER A 10 -11.52 8.44 -4.06
C SER A 10 -11.01 7.45 -3.01
N ALA A 11 -11.27 6.15 -3.21
CA ALA A 11 -10.76 5.10 -2.36
C ALA A 11 -9.23 4.98 -2.46
N ILE A 12 -8.67 4.99 -3.68
CA ILE A 12 -7.20 5.02 -3.91
C ILE A 12 -6.58 6.26 -3.24
N ALA A 13 -7.19 7.44 -3.39
CA ALA A 13 -6.72 8.65 -2.74
C ALA A 13 -6.78 8.57 -1.20
N ASN A 14 -7.77 7.88 -0.65
CA ASN A 14 -7.85 7.61 0.80
C ASN A 14 -6.70 6.71 1.26
N CYS A 15 -6.41 5.64 0.51
CA CYS A 15 -5.26 4.77 0.79
C CYS A 15 -3.96 5.58 0.80
N HIS A 16 -3.72 6.40 -0.22
CA HIS A 16 -2.56 7.28 -0.27
C HIS A 16 -2.45 8.18 0.96
N GLY A 17 -3.56 8.81 1.37
CA GLY A 17 -3.62 9.62 2.58
C GLY A 17 -3.22 8.83 3.84
N LYS A 18 -3.73 7.60 3.97
CA LYS A 18 -3.42 6.70 5.09
C LYS A 18 -1.95 6.30 5.14
N LEU A 19 -1.38 5.89 4.00
CA LEU A 19 0.04 5.52 3.93
C LEU A 19 0.94 6.74 4.21
N ARG A 20 0.58 7.92 3.70
CA ARG A 20 1.29 9.17 4.01
C ARG A 20 1.27 9.50 5.51
N GLU A 21 0.11 9.41 6.16
CA GLU A 21 0.00 9.61 7.61
C GLU A 21 0.80 8.57 8.39
N HIS A 22 0.75 7.30 7.95
CA HIS A 22 1.52 6.23 8.55
C HIS A 22 3.03 6.50 8.45
N ALA A 23 3.53 6.94 7.28
CA ALA A 23 4.92 7.34 7.11
C ALA A 23 5.33 8.48 8.04
N ILE A 24 4.45 9.48 8.26
CA ILE A 24 4.71 10.57 9.22
C ILE A 24 4.84 10.00 10.64
N ARG A 25 3.91 9.15 11.08
CA ARG A 25 3.96 8.53 12.42
C ARG A 25 5.18 7.65 12.63
N LEU A 26 5.65 6.96 11.59
CA LEU A 26 6.86 6.13 11.67
C LEU A 26 8.12 6.97 11.92
N ARG A 27 8.22 8.16 11.33
CA ARG A 27 9.37 9.07 11.54
C ARG A 27 9.54 9.52 12.98
N GLU A 28 8.46 9.49 13.77
CA GLU A 28 8.46 9.88 15.18
C GLU A 28 8.93 8.73 16.11
N ARG A 29 9.11 7.51 15.58
CA ARG A 29 9.50 6.34 16.39
C ARG A 29 11.01 6.30 16.62
N PRO A 30 11.47 6.05 17.87
CA PRO A 30 12.90 6.00 18.20
C PRO A 30 13.64 4.81 17.59
N THR A 31 12.92 3.76 17.19
CA THR A 31 13.48 2.56 16.53
C THR A 31 13.67 2.76 15.03
N VAL A 32 13.12 3.83 14.46
CA VAL A 32 13.16 4.15 13.02
C VAL A 32 14.25 5.18 12.76
N ARG A 33 15.15 4.85 11.84
CA ARG A 33 16.26 5.70 11.40
C ARG A 33 15.85 6.61 10.25
N ASP A 34 15.13 6.08 9.27
CA ASP A 34 14.65 6.82 8.11
C ASP A 34 13.32 6.25 7.62
N VAL A 35 12.52 7.08 6.94
CA VAL A 35 11.26 6.66 6.32
C VAL A 35 11.16 7.18 4.91
N LYS A 36 11.11 6.25 3.96
CA LYS A 36 10.85 6.50 2.55
C LYS A 36 9.37 6.23 2.27
N HIS A 37 8.72 7.16 1.58
CA HIS A 37 7.35 6.98 1.09
C HIS A 37 7.34 7.27 -0.39
N VAL A 38 6.91 6.29 -1.20
CA VAL A 38 6.93 6.36 -2.65
C VAL A 38 5.58 5.93 -3.19
N CYS A 39 5.08 6.67 -4.17
CA CYS A 39 3.92 6.33 -4.97
C CYS A 39 4.32 6.39 -6.44
N GLU A 40 4.24 5.27 -7.13
CA GLU A 40 4.55 5.12 -8.55
C GLU A 40 3.27 4.77 -9.32
N ILE A 41 3.14 5.38 -10.50
CA ILE A 41 2.01 5.15 -11.41
C ILE A 41 2.59 4.75 -12.76
N PRO A 42 3.06 3.50 -12.92
CA PRO A 42 3.67 3.06 -14.16
C PRO A 42 2.64 3.08 -15.29
N VAL A 43 3.10 3.43 -16.48
CA VAL A 43 2.29 3.37 -17.70
C VAL A 43 2.24 1.93 -18.17
N LEU A 44 1.04 1.36 -18.22
CA LEU A 44 0.78 0.01 -18.70
C LEU A 44 -0.22 0.04 -19.85
N ASP A 45 0.02 -0.75 -20.89
CA ASP A 45 -0.90 -0.84 -22.02
C ASP A 45 -2.21 -1.50 -21.59
N GLY A 46 -3.30 -0.72 -21.64
CA GLY A 46 -4.64 -1.20 -21.34
C GLY A 46 -4.95 -1.35 -19.85
N ALA A 47 -4.08 -0.90 -18.95
CA ALA A 47 -4.32 -0.92 -17.50
C ALA A 47 -3.80 0.35 -16.83
N PHE A 48 -4.33 0.63 -15.64
CA PHE A 48 -3.85 1.68 -14.74
C PHE A 48 -3.35 1.01 -13.47
N ARG A 49 -2.11 1.27 -13.06
CA ARG A 49 -1.55 0.70 -11.84
C ARG A 49 -1.03 1.81 -10.93
N VAL A 50 -1.30 1.66 -9.64
CA VAL A 50 -0.71 2.45 -8.57
C VAL A 50 0.05 1.49 -7.67
N GLU A 51 1.33 1.73 -7.51
CA GLU A 51 2.17 1.05 -6.52
C GLU A 51 2.58 2.07 -5.47
N GLU A 52 2.31 1.77 -4.21
CA GLU A 52 2.65 2.65 -3.11
C GLU A 52 3.29 1.86 -1.99
N PHE A 53 4.41 2.37 -1.48
CA PHE A 53 5.09 1.75 -0.36
C PHE A 53 5.63 2.76 0.62
N VAL A 54 5.63 2.36 1.88
CA VAL A 54 6.31 3.04 2.98
C VAL A 54 7.39 2.09 3.48
N ASP A 55 8.63 2.52 3.45
CA ASP A 55 9.76 1.77 4.02
C ASP A 55 10.24 2.50 5.27
N ALA A 56 10.24 1.82 6.41
CA ALA A 56 10.86 2.27 7.64
C ALA A 56 12.18 1.53 7.84
N GLU A 57 13.29 2.23 7.66
CA GLU A 57 14.59 1.69 8.01
C GLU A 57 14.79 1.77 9.53
N LEU A 58 15.21 0.66 10.14
CA LEU A 58 15.40 0.53 11.57
C LEU A 58 16.82 0.87 11.98
N VAL A 59 17.01 1.26 13.24
CA VAL A 59 18.34 1.44 13.83
C VAL A 59 19.17 0.14 13.83
N SER A 60 18.53 -1.02 13.73
CA SER A 60 19.19 -2.33 13.57
C SER A 60 19.83 -2.53 12.19
N GLY A 61 19.49 -1.70 11.19
CA GLY A 61 19.93 -1.83 9.80
C GLY A 61 19.01 -2.69 8.92
N GLU A 62 17.91 -3.22 9.47
CA GLU A 62 16.83 -3.84 8.71
C GLU A 62 15.78 -2.79 8.32
N ALA A 63 14.80 -3.15 7.49
CA ALA A 63 13.65 -2.29 7.21
C ALA A 63 12.34 -3.07 7.30
N ILE A 64 11.25 -2.36 7.59
CA ILE A 64 9.88 -2.85 7.43
C ILE A 64 9.24 -2.06 6.28
N SER A 65 8.60 -2.76 5.35
CA SER A 65 7.95 -2.19 4.19
C SER A 65 6.45 -2.49 4.23
N TRP A 66 5.61 -1.47 4.07
CA TRP A 66 4.16 -1.58 3.87
C TRP A 66 3.87 -1.32 2.42
N PHE A 67 3.41 -2.33 1.70
CA PHE A 67 3.19 -2.31 0.27
C PHE A 67 1.71 -2.36 -0.06
N LEU A 68 1.28 -1.53 -1.02
CA LEU A 68 -0.04 -1.54 -1.62
C LEU A 68 0.10 -1.38 -3.13
N GLU A 69 -0.43 -2.33 -3.88
CA GLU A 69 -0.63 -2.23 -5.32
C GLU A 69 -2.12 -2.28 -5.65
N VAL A 70 -2.56 -1.37 -6.53
CA VAL A 70 -3.89 -1.39 -7.13
C VAL A 70 -3.75 -1.35 -8.64
N THR A 71 -4.13 -2.43 -9.31
CA THR A 71 -4.12 -2.54 -10.77
C THR A 71 -5.55 -2.58 -11.31
N VAL A 72 -5.96 -1.54 -12.02
CA VAL A 72 -7.26 -1.40 -12.68
C VAL A 72 -7.12 -1.79 -14.16
N ALA A 73 -7.85 -2.82 -14.57
CA ALA A 73 -7.87 -3.35 -15.92
C ALA A 73 -9.32 -3.53 -16.42
N PRO A 74 -9.55 -3.79 -17.72
CA PRO A 74 -10.91 -3.94 -18.27
C PRO A 74 -11.72 -5.08 -17.63
N ASN A 75 -11.05 -6.07 -17.05
CA ASN A 75 -11.65 -7.25 -16.43
C ASN A 75 -11.77 -7.16 -14.90
N GLY A 76 -11.38 -6.04 -14.29
CA GLY A 76 -11.51 -5.84 -12.83
C GLY A 76 -10.37 -5.03 -12.22
N VAL A 77 -10.33 -5.05 -10.89
CA VAL A 77 -9.31 -4.39 -10.08
C VAL A 77 -8.57 -5.47 -9.29
N ALA A 78 -7.27 -5.64 -9.53
CA ALA A 78 -6.41 -6.44 -8.68
C ALA A 78 -5.86 -5.57 -7.55
N VAL A 79 -5.87 -6.11 -6.33
CA VAL A 79 -5.30 -5.45 -5.14
C VAL A 79 -4.34 -6.41 -4.47
N GLU A 80 -3.09 -5.97 -4.28
CA GLU A 80 -2.08 -6.63 -3.46
C GLU A 80 -1.72 -5.71 -2.31
N ALA A 81 -1.72 -6.22 -1.09
CA ALA A 81 -1.27 -5.46 0.07
C ALA A 81 -0.62 -6.38 1.09
N ASP A 82 0.56 -6.00 1.56
CA ASP A 82 1.29 -6.78 2.55
C ASP A 82 2.34 -5.95 3.30
N VAL A 83 2.86 -6.55 4.37
CA VAL A 83 3.99 -6.02 5.14
C VAL A 83 5.15 -6.99 5.02
N ARG A 84 6.33 -6.47 4.69
CA ARG A 84 7.57 -7.25 4.52
C ARG A 84 8.65 -6.74 5.46
N ARG A 85 9.49 -7.66 5.94
CA ARG A 85 10.75 -7.32 6.61
C ARG A 85 11.87 -7.50 5.61
N ILE A 86 12.66 -6.45 5.42
CA ILE A 86 13.79 -6.41 4.51
C ILE A 86 15.08 -6.49 5.34
N HIS A 87 15.96 -7.42 4.99
CA HIS A 87 17.23 -7.66 5.65
C HIS A 87 18.32 -7.96 4.61
N ASN A 88 19.56 -8.11 5.04
CA ASN A 88 20.72 -8.26 4.14
C ASN A 88 20.70 -9.51 3.24
N VAL A 89 19.88 -10.52 3.53
CA VAL A 89 19.77 -11.75 2.73
C VAL A 89 18.52 -11.80 1.84
N GLY A 90 17.67 -10.77 1.86
CA GLY A 90 16.40 -10.75 1.10
C GLY A 90 15.25 -10.09 1.85
N GLN A 91 14.04 -10.60 1.64
CA GLN A 91 12.82 -10.12 2.27
C GLN A 91 11.94 -11.28 2.74
N ASP A 92 11.31 -11.10 3.89
CA ASP A 92 10.35 -12.03 4.47
C ASP A 92 8.97 -11.37 4.53
N LEU A 93 7.93 -12.11 4.15
CA LEU A 93 6.54 -11.69 4.39
C LEU A 93 6.26 -11.71 5.90
N VAL A 94 5.91 -10.56 6.46
CA VAL A 94 5.46 -10.43 7.85
C VAL A 94 3.98 -10.76 7.94
N THR A 95 3.18 -10.11 7.09
CA THR A 95 1.72 -10.26 7.07
C THR A 95 1.19 -9.99 5.67
N GLY A 96 0.42 -10.93 5.10
CA GLY A 96 -0.42 -10.67 3.94
C GLY A 96 -1.75 -10.01 4.35
N ILE A 97 -2.14 -8.92 3.67
CA ILE A 97 -3.37 -8.18 3.96
C ILE A 97 -4.45 -8.47 2.93
N ALA A 98 -4.10 -8.42 1.65
CA ALA A 98 -4.99 -8.68 0.51
C ALA A 98 -4.20 -9.21 -0.69
N GLU A 99 -4.82 -10.11 -1.45
CA GLU A 99 -4.36 -10.59 -2.75
C GLU A 99 -5.61 -11.00 -3.55
N ASP A 100 -6.38 -10.00 -3.97
CA ASP A 100 -7.74 -10.18 -4.46
C ASP A 100 -7.93 -9.63 -5.87
N LYS A 101 -8.85 -10.26 -6.61
CA LYS A 101 -9.41 -9.70 -7.86
C LYS A 101 -10.84 -9.30 -7.59
N LEU A 102 -11.10 -8.01 -7.68
CA LEU A 102 -12.35 -7.36 -7.30
C LEU A 102 -13.02 -6.73 -8.51
N THR A 103 -14.33 -6.55 -8.43
CA THR A 103 -15.03 -5.56 -9.26
C THR A 103 -14.66 -4.14 -8.83
N VAL A 104 -14.98 -3.14 -9.67
CA VAL A 104 -14.74 -1.72 -9.36
C VAL A 104 -15.47 -1.30 -8.08
N ASP A 105 -16.72 -1.71 -7.90
CA ASP A 105 -17.53 -1.38 -6.72
C ASP A 105 -16.97 -2.04 -5.45
N GLU A 106 -16.60 -3.33 -5.53
CA GLU A 106 -15.97 -4.03 -4.42
C GLU A 106 -14.64 -3.39 -4.01
N ALA A 107 -13.81 -3.00 -4.97
CA ALA A 107 -12.55 -2.31 -4.71
C ALA A 107 -12.79 -0.95 -4.05
N ALA A 108 -13.72 -0.15 -4.57
CA ALA A 108 -14.05 1.16 -3.99
C ALA A 108 -14.51 1.05 -2.52
N ARG A 109 -15.21 -0.03 -2.17
CA ARG A 109 -15.68 -0.30 -0.80
C ARG A 109 -14.59 -0.85 0.12
N GLN A 110 -13.71 -1.73 -0.39
CA GLN A 110 -12.76 -2.49 0.43
C GLN A 110 -11.41 -1.78 0.64
N LEU A 111 -10.96 -0.99 -0.32
CA LEU A 111 -9.65 -0.31 -0.27
C LEU A 111 -9.40 0.50 1.01
N PRO A 112 -10.36 1.28 1.56
CA PRO A 112 -10.14 1.99 2.81
C PRO A 112 -9.86 1.07 4.00
N GLU A 113 -10.53 -0.09 4.08
CA GLU A 113 -10.31 -1.08 5.13
C GLU A 113 -8.97 -1.80 4.95
N ILE A 114 -8.61 -2.12 3.69
CA ILE A 114 -7.30 -2.70 3.36
C ILE A 114 -6.17 -1.76 3.81
N ALA A 115 -6.27 -0.46 3.52
CA ALA A 115 -5.28 0.53 3.94
C ALA A 115 -5.21 0.68 5.46
N GLU A 116 -6.34 0.64 6.16
CA GLU A 116 -6.37 0.67 7.63
C GLU A 116 -5.65 -0.56 8.22
N ARG A 117 -5.97 -1.76 7.73
CA ARG A 117 -5.34 -3.02 8.15
C ARG A 117 -3.84 -3.01 7.85
N LEU A 118 -3.44 -2.53 6.67
CA LEU A 118 -2.05 -2.40 6.27
C LEU A 118 -1.30 -1.46 7.23
N CYS A 119 -1.81 -0.24 7.42
CA CYS A 119 -1.17 0.77 8.29
C CYS A 119 -1.20 0.44 9.79
N SER A 120 -1.94 -0.60 10.18
CA SER A 120 -1.99 -1.13 11.55
C SER A 120 -1.17 -2.41 11.73
N ALA A 121 -0.73 -3.04 10.64
CA ALA A 121 0.14 -4.21 10.65
C ALA A 121 1.61 -3.79 10.81
N GLY A 122 2.47 -4.72 11.25
CA GLY A 122 3.90 -4.47 11.43
C GLY A 122 4.18 -3.44 12.54
N THR A 123 4.41 -3.90 13.77
CA THR A 123 4.84 -3.00 14.84
C THR A 123 6.34 -2.77 14.77
N VAL A 124 6.74 -1.49 14.66
CA VAL A 124 8.13 -1.02 14.73
C VAL A 124 8.51 -0.49 16.10
#